data_AF-A0A166HRQ3-F1
#
_entry.id   AF-A0A166HRQ3-F1
#
_cell.length_a   1.000
_cell.length_b   1.000
_cell.length_c   1.000
_cell.angle_alpha   90.00
_cell.angle_beta   90.00
_cell.angle_gamma   90.00
#
_symmetry.space_group_name_H-M   'P 1'
#
loop_
_entity.id
_entity.type
_entity.pdbx_description
1 polymer ?
#
loop_
_entity_poly.entity_id
_entity_poly.type
_entity_poly.pdbx_seq_one_letter_code
_entity_poly.pdbx_strand_id
1 'polypeptide(L)'
;MYDTNLKTLLQSIMELLGSSFGISARTYALEYIRTDSTFSSRLIDFNYSRGGSPDSGTLIAVLQFICVLLHSCYKANTMTRPASTECAVPDTMELQLYLQIFLEIARNLHDIRRDEQFSLQARLCHFHLRWSLLLLIKSCPGVLNGSDAAFVEEDTPYSPELMGPDGLSYTSPYSIIAPKKLLSFLNSWQRNGIDGIYDPETLQDGNESTGSCLVPLHDAACCRSQDGALEHVAACTILTIVAHVLRASESNKHEFLQDYFTQYSRLWDHHLPFDDWDEEFVMSEEDRCRAPSHEFLAILRSVGLDKWVGPSGDLRQPPSANMPLNCFVKLTPAFRWTTFTFTDVLRTLASHVDMGAVPTNNLGVLSSGSAVTAAASTIDRHRLPTSASESSRVFADMARGPEGSRFVDLDALAGATKQPSSAEIPFRESVGASTAR
;
A
#
# COMPACT_ATOMS: atom_id res chain seq x y z
N MET A 1 20.41 -19.37 12.73
CA MET A 1 21.21 -18.20 12.30
C MET A 1 20.74 -17.84 10.90
N TYR A 2 19.50 -17.33 10.81
CA TYR A 2 18.77 -17.23 9.55
C TYR A 2 18.91 -15.84 8.93
N ASP A 3 19.25 -15.88 7.64
CA ASP A 3 18.74 -15.08 6.51
C ASP A 3 18.92 -13.55 6.42
N THR A 4 19.95 -12.99 7.05
CA THR A 4 20.51 -11.70 6.59
C THR A 4 20.82 -11.70 5.10
N ASN A 5 21.17 -12.87 4.55
CA ASN A 5 21.42 -13.06 3.12
C ASN A 5 20.18 -12.82 2.25
N LEU A 6 18.99 -13.33 2.62
CA LEU A 6 17.77 -13.09 1.84
C LEU A 6 17.35 -11.62 1.88
N LYS A 7 17.38 -10.98 3.05
CA LYS A 7 17.05 -9.56 3.17
C LYS A 7 17.93 -8.71 2.27
N THR A 8 19.26 -8.86 2.36
CA THR A 8 20.20 -8.12 1.52
C THR A 8 19.98 -8.40 0.05
N LEU A 9 19.75 -9.66 -0.33
CA LEU A 9 19.45 -10.03 -1.71
C LEU A 9 18.19 -9.31 -2.22
N LEU A 10 17.09 -9.35 -1.48
CA LEU A 10 15.83 -8.72 -1.88
C LEU A 10 15.97 -7.21 -1.98
N GLN A 11 16.65 -6.58 -1.03
CA GLN A 11 16.94 -5.14 -1.07
C GLN A 11 17.78 -4.79 -2.31
N SER A 12 18.85 -5.52 -2.59
CA SER A 12 19.67 -5.29 -3.80
C SER A 12 18.88 -5.48 -5.10
N ILE A 13 18.01 -6.49 -5.18
CA ILE A 13 17.14 -6.70 -6.35
C ILE A 13 16.18 -5.51 -6.49
N MET A 14 15.51 -5.09 -5.42
CA MET A 14 14.59 -3.95 -5.45
C MET A 14 15.30 -2.65 -5.84
N GLU A 15 16.47 -2.38 -5.28
CA GLU A 15 17.29 -1.23 -5.65
C GLU A 15 17.66 -1.26 -7.15
N LEU A 16 18.06 -2.43 -7.67
CA LEU A 16 18.37 -2.59 -9.08
C LEU A 16 17.14 -2.35 -9.98
N LEU A 17 15.99 -2.94 -9.60
CA LEU A 17 14.71 -2.76 -10.30
C LEU A 17 14.23 -1.31 -10.30
N GLY A 18 14.44 -0.58 -9.19
CA GLY A 18 13.98 0.80 -9.00
C GLY A 18 14.93 1.88 -9.53
N SER A 19 16.23 1.59 -9.66
CA SER A 19 17.26 2.59 -9.99
C SER A 19 17.49 2.77 -11.50
N SER A 20 17.40 1.71 -12.31
CA SER A 20 18.19 1.68 -13.55
C SER A 20 17.52 1.10 -14.79
N PHE A 21 16.23 0.75 -14.72
CA PHE A 21 15.54 0.15 -15.86
C PHE A 21 14.41 1.02 -16.41
N GLY A 22 14.34 1.12 -17.73
CA GLY A 22 13.08 1.46 -18.41
C GLY A 22 12.03 0.38 -18.11
N ILE A 23 10.75 0.73 -18.27
CA ILE A 23 9.60 -0.15 -17.95
C ILE A 23 9.76 -1.56 -18.56
N SER A 24 10.24 -1.64 -19.81
CA SER A 24 10.48 -2.92 -20.50
C SER A 24 11.55 -3.77 -19.82
N ALA A 25 12.69 -3.19 -19.46
CA ALA A 25 13.78 -3.94 -18.83
C ALA A 25 13.41 -4.41 -17.42
N ARG A 26 12.66 -3.59 -16.66
CA ARG A 26 12.08 -4.00 -15.37
C ARG A 26 11.11 -5.16 -15.54
N THR A 27 10.25 -5.10 -16.56
CA THR A 27 9.29 -6.17 -16.86
C THR A 27 10.01 -7.49 -17.16
N TYR A 28 11.04 -7.48 -18.02
CA TYR A 28 11.84 -8.68 -18.30
C TYR A 28 12.57 -9.22 -17.08
N ALA A 29 13.12 -8.34 -16.24
CA ALA A 29 13.79 -8.75 -15.01
C ALA A 29 12.81 -9.41 -14.03
N LEU A 30 11.60 -8.85 -13.87
CA LEU A 30 10.55 -9.45 -13.05
C LEU A 30 10.08 -10.80 -13.60
N GLU A 31 9.95 -10.93 -14.92
CA GLU A 31 9.60 -12.20 -15.57
C GLU A 31 10.67 -13.27 -15.33
N TYR A 32 11.95 -12.90 -15.44
CA TYR A 32 13.06 -13.80 -15.12
C TYR A 32 13.03 -14.24 -13.65
N ILE A 33 12.89 -13.29 -12.71
CA ILE A 33 12.88 -13.60 -11.27
C ILE A 33 11.67 -14.46 -10.90
N ARG A 34 10.51 -14.19 -11.51
CA ARG A 34 9.28 -14.98 -11.31
C ARG A 34 9.47 -16.44 -11.68
N THR A 35 10.20 -16.71 -12.76
CA THR A 35 10.44 -18.07 -13.27
C THR A 35 11.71 -18.72 -12.70
N ASP A 36 12.46 -18.01 -11.85
CA ASP A 36 13.65 -18.54 -11.20
C ASP A 36 13.28 -19.51 -10.06
N SER A 37 13.53 -20.80 -10.30
CA SER A 37 13.24 -21.87 -9.33
C SER A 37 14.09 -21.78 -8.07
N THR A 38 15.32 -21.26 -8.17
CA THR A 38 16.23 -21.10 -7.01
C THR A 38 15.71 -20.00 -6.10
N PHE A 39 15.28 -18.89 -6.69
CA PHE A 39 14.66 -17.79 -5.95
C PHE A 39 13.36 -18.24 -5.27
N SER A 40 12.50 -18.96 -6.00
CA SER A 40 11.26 -19.53 -5.46
C SER A 40 11.52 -20.50 -4.31
N SER A 41 12.53 -21.38 -4.43
CA SER A 41 12.94 -22.28 -3.35
C SER A 41 13.35 -21.52 -2.09
N ARG A 42 14.08 -20.41 -2.22
CA ARG A 42 14.48 -19.59 -1.06
C ARG A 42 13.30 -18.93 -0.36
N LEU A 43 12.31 -18.46 -1.13
CA LEU A 43 11.08 -17.92 -0.56
C LEU A 43 10.24 -18.99 0.14
N ILE A 44 10.23 -20.21 -0.41
CA ILE A 44 9.63 -21.39 0.22
C ILE A 44 10.33 -21.72 1.54
N ASP A 45 11.66 -21.76 1.54
CA ASP A 45 12.47 -22.03 2.72
C ASP A 45 12.23 -20.97 3.80
N PHE A 46 12.14 -19.69 3.42
CA PHE A 46 11.75 -18.60 4.32
C PHE A 46 10.38 -18.84 4.95
N ASN A 47 9.39 -19.28 4.16
CA ASN A 47 8.04 -19.52 4.64
C ASN A 47 7.95 -20.71 5.61
N TYR A 48 8.68 -21.80 5.34
CA TYR A 48 8.66 -23.02 6.19
C TYR A 48 9.63 -22.97 7.37
N SER A 49 10.72 -22.21 7.30
CA SER A 49 11.74 -22.16 8.36
C SER A 49 11.38 -21.23 9.53
N ARG A 50 10.12 -20.80 9.62
CA ARG A 50 9.60 -19.81 10.58
C ARG A 50 9.61 -20.24 12.05
N GLY A 51 10.24 -21.38 12.38
CA GLY A 51 10.52 -21.80 13.76
C GLY A 51 11.35 -20.78 14.56
N GLY A 52 11.98 -19.79 13.90
CA GLY A 52 12.38 -18.53 14.51
C GLY A 52 11.64 -17.37 13.85
N SER A 53 11.02 -16.48 14.63
CA SER A 53 10.40 -15.26 14.09
C SER A 53 11.44 -14.47 13.29
N PRO A 54 11.29 -14.31 11.97
CA PRO A 54 12.20 -13.47 11.18
C PRO A 54 12.19 -12.02 11.68
N ASP A 55 13.29 -11.28 11.49
CA ASP A 55 13.30 -9.85 11.84
C ASP A 55 12.30 -9.07 10.97
N SER A 56 11.78 -7.98 11.54
CA SER A 56 10.80 -7.11 10.89
C SER A 56 11.27 -6.62 9.52
N GLY A 57 12.56 -6.31 9.39
CA GLY A 57 13.14 -5.85 8.12
C GLY A 57 13.17 -6.93 7.03
N THR A 58 13.47 -8.19 7.37
CA THR A 58 13.37 -9.30 6.41
C THR A 58 11.93 -9.53 5.98
N LEU A 59 10.98 -9.48 6.92
CA LEU A 59 9.55 -9.62 6.62
C LEU A 59 9.03 -8.55 5.67
N ILE A 60 9.40 -7.29 5.89
CA ILE A 60 9.04 -6.20 4.98
C ILE A 60 9.65 -6.41 3.61
N ALA A 61 10.94 -6.77 3.52
CA ALA A 61 11.59 -7.00 2.23
C ALA A 61 10.89 -8.11 1.43
N VAL A 62 10.51 -9.21 2.10
CA VAL A 62 9.74 -10.29 1.48
C VAL A 62 8.35 -9.81 1.06
N LEU A 63 7.61 -9.13 1.95
CA LEU A 63 6.27 -8.61 1.65
C LEU A 63 6.27 -7.66 0.45
N GLN A 64 7.21 -6.71 0.43
CA GLN A 64 7.42 -5.77 -0.66
C GLN A 64 7.60 -6.48 -1.98
N PHE A 65 8.49 -7.48 -2.01
CA PHE A 65 8.84 -8.20 -3.21
C PHE A 65 7.70 -9.10 -3.69
N ILE A 66 7.04 -9.80 -2.77
CA ILE A 66 5.87 -10.63 -3.07
C ILE A 66 4.73 -9.80 -3.67
N CYS A 67 4.44 -8.60 -3.15
CA CYS A 67 3.44 -7.71 -3.74
C CYS A 67 3.77 -7.35 -5.21
N VAL A 68 5.05 -7.08 -5.52
CA VAL A 68 5.50 -6.77 -6.88
C VAL A 68 5.39 -8.01 -7.79
N LEU A 69 5.75 -9.19 -7.30
CA LEU A 69 5.63 -10.44 -8.05
C LEU A 69 4.17 -10.83 -8.30
N LEU A 70 3.29 -10.65 -7.32
CA LEU A 70 1.85 -10.85 -7.48
C LEU A 70 1.30 -9.96 -8.58
N HIS A 71 1.63 -8.67 -8.56
CA HIS A 71 1.26 -7.74 -9.62
C HIS A 71 1.75 -8.20 -11.00
N SER A 72 3.01 -8.61 -11.10
CA SER A 72 3.61 -9.13 -12.33
C SER A 72 2.87 -10.38 -12.85
N CYS A 73 2.55 -11.33 -11.96
CA CYS A 73 1.77 -12.53 -12.29
C CYS A 73 0.39 -12.17 -12.85
N TYR A 74 -0.32 -11.25 -12.18
CA TYR A 74 -1.64 -10.82 -12.65
C TYR A 74 -1.59 -10.13 -14.01
N LYS A 75 -0.62 -9.25 -14.22
CA LYS A 75 -0.42 -8.54 -15.48
C LYS A 75 -0.07 -9.49 -16.63
N ALA A 76 0.78 -10.48 -16.40
CA ALA A 76 1.11 -11.50 -17.40
C ALA A 76 -0.12 -12.33 -17.78
N ASN A 77 -0.94 -12.70 -16.80
CA ASN A 77 -2.15 -13.48 -17.02
C ASN A 77 -3.25 -12.70 -17.76
N THR A 78 -3.35 -11.38 -17.57
CA THR A 78 -4.31 -10.55 -18.31
C THR A 78 -3.86 -10.29 -19.75
N MET A 79 -2.56 -10.12 -20.01
CA MET A 79 -2.04 -9.83 -21.35
C MET A 79 -2.02 -11.03 -22.29
N THR A 80 -1.79 -12.24 -21.78
CA THR A 80 -1.54 -13.43 -22.60
C THR A 80 -2.81 -14.13 -23.08
N ARG A 81 -3.99 -13.75 -22.59
CA ARG A 81 -5.24 -14.45 -22.87
C ARG A 81 -6.06 -13.74 -23.96
N PRO A 82 -6.14 -14.29 -25.19
CA PRO A 82 -7.13 -13.83 -26.15
C PRO A 82 -8.52 -14.08 -25.58
N ALA A 83 -9.41 -13.10 -25.74
CA ALA A 83 -10.80 -13.13 -25.25
C ALA A 83 -11.60 -14.37 -25.71
N SER A 84 -11.11 -15.11 -26.70
CA SER A 84 -11.76 -16.27 -27.32
C SER A 84 -11.32 -17.64 -26.80
N THR A 85 -10.32 -17.73 -25.91
CA THR A 85 -9.83 -19.02 -25.38
C THR A 85 -10.28 -19.21 -23.93
N GLU A 86 -11.46 -19.82 -23.80
CA GLU A 86 -11.92 -20.47 -22.58
C GLU A 86 -10.99 -21.67 -22.28
N CYS A 87 -10.62 -21.87 -21.00
CA CYS A 87 -9.96 -23.09 -20.48
C CYS A 87 -8.43 -23.28 -20.59
N ALA A 88 -7.61 -22.24 -20.72
CA ALA A 88 -6.22 -22.37 -20.22
C ALA A 88 -6.17 -21.81 -18.79
N VAL A 89 -6.08 -22.70 -17.80
CA VAL A 89 -5.73 -22.32 -16.42
C VAL A 89 -4.34 -21.67 -16.50
N PRO A 90 -4.16 -20.43 -16.00
CA PRO A 90 -2.85 -19.79 -16.00
C PRO A 90 -1.79 -20.68 -15.37
N ASP A 91 -0.50 -20.32 -15.51
CA ASP A 91 0.54 -20.93 -14.70
C ASP A 91 0.29 -20.56 -13.23
N THR A 92 -0.53 -21.39 -12.57
CA THR A 92 -1.15 -21.08 -11.29
C THR A 92 -0.18 -21.31 -10.15
N MET A 93 0.94 -22.01 -10.40
CA MET A 93 1.81 -22.48 -9.34
C MET A 93 2.60 -21.34 -8.69
N GLU A 94 3.20 -20.43 -9.47
CA GLU A 94 3.91 -19.26 -8.94
C GLU A 94 2.95 -18.31 -8.24
N LEU A 95 1.80 -18.03 -8.86
CA LEU A 95 0.78 -17.17 -8.25
C LEU A 95 0.28 -17.75 -6.92
N GLN A 96 0.01 -19.05 -6.87
CA GLN A 96 -0.38 -19.73 -5.63
C GLN A 96 0.72 -19.67 -4.57
N LEU A 97 1.98 -19.89 -4.96
CA LEU A 97 3.11 -19.79 -4.05
C LEU A 97 3.20 -18.38 -3.43
N TYR A 98 3.15 -17.34 -4.26
CA TYR A 98 3.26 -15.97 -3.78
C TYR A 98 2.04 -15.55 -2.95
N LEU A 99 0.84 -16.01 -3.31
CA LEU A 99 -0.37 -15.82 -2.50
C LEU A 99 -0.25 -16.52 -1.15
N GLN A 100 0.28 -17.75 -1.12
CA GLN A 100 0.50 -18.48 0.13
C GLN A 100 1.47 -17.72 1.04
N ILE A 101 2.61 -17.27 0.52
CA ILE A 101 3.58 -16.48 1.28
C ILE A 101 2.94 -15.17 1.76
N PHE A 102 2.22 -14.47 0.89
CA PHE A 102 1.51 -13.22 1.23
C PHE A 102 0.53 -13.42 2.39
N LEU A 103 -0.34 -14.43 2.29
CA LEU A 103 -1.32 -14.78 3.32
C LEU A 103 -0.63 -15.16 4.64
N GLU A 104 0.43 -15.94 4.56
CA GLU A 104 1.17 -16.40 5.73
C GLU A 104 1.92 -15.24 6.40
N ILE A 105 2.41 -14.26 5.64
CA ILE A 105 2.93 -13.02 6.22
C ILE A 105 1.78 -12.29 6.91
N ALA A 106 0.69 -12.00 6.19
CA ALA A 106 -0.45 -11.22 6.68
C ALA A 106 -1.05 -11.76 7.99
N ARG A 107 -1.16 -13.08 8.13
CA ARG A 107 -1.63 -13.75 9.37
C ARG A 107 -0.71 -13.47 10.56
N ASN A 108 0.59 -13.58 10.35
CA ASN A 108 1.59 -13.45 11.41
C ASN A 108 1.93 -12.00 11.76
N LEU A 109 1.29 -11.00 11.13
CA LEU A 109 1.56 -9.60 11.43
C LEU A 109 1.00 -9.15 12.77
N HIS A 110 0.07 -9.90 13.35
CA HIS A 110 -0.51 -9.60 14.66
C HIS A 110 0.55 -9.39 15.75
N ASP A 111 1.58 -10.22 15.79
CA ASP A 111 2.67 -10.12 16.78
C ASP A 111 3.57 -8.90 16.57
N ILE A 112 3.63 -8.40 15.33
CA ILE A 112 4.58 -7.37 14.88
C ILE A 112 3.92 -5.98 14.85
N ARG A 113 2.59 -5.88 15.05
CA ARG A 113 1.83 -4.62 15.05
C ARG A 113 2.38 -3.55 16.01
N ARG A 114 3.17 -3.94 17.01
CA ARG A 114 3.81 -3.01 17.96
C ARG A 114 4.91 -2.16 17.34
N ASP A 115 5.51 -2.61 16.24
CA ASP A 115 6.46 -1.84 15.46
C ASP A 115 5.69 -0.93 14.48
N GLU A 116 5.63 0.35 14.83
CA GLU A 116 4.92 1.37 14.04
C GLU A 116 5.55 1.55 12.65
N GLN A 117 6.88 1.49 12.55
CA GLN A 117 7.60 1.65 11.29
C GLN A 117 7.29 0.48 10.37
N PHE A 118 7.40 -0.75 10.89
CA PHE A 118 7.00 -1.97 10.18
C PHE A 118 5.55 -1.87 9.70
N SER A 119 4.63 -1.49 10.59
CA SER A 119 3.21 -1.41 10.28
C SER A 119 2.94 -0.44 9.14
N LEU A 120 3.57 0.74 9.15
CA LEU A 120 3.42 1.74 8.10
C LEU A 120 3.98 1.25 6.74
N GLN A 121 5.12 0.57 6.76
CA GLN A 121 5.72 -0.03 5.56
C GLN A 121 4.85 -1.14 4.96
N ALA A 122 4.30 -2.02 5.81
CA ALA A 122 3.41 -3.09 5.38
C ALA A 122 2.09 -2.55 4.79
N ARG A 123 1.54 -1.48 5.39
CA ARG A 123 0.37 -0.74 4.85
C ARG A 123 0.65 -0.15 3.47
N LEU A 124 1.86 0.36 3.25
CA LEU A 124 2.25 0.84 1.92
C LEU A 124 2.28 -0.31 0.89
N CYS A 125 2.79 -1.48 1.28
CA CYS A 125 2.76 -2.67 0.41
C CYS A 125 1.32 -3.05 0.01
N HIS A 126 0.40 -3.04 0.98
CA HIS A 126 -1.02 -3.29 0.74
C HIS A 126 -1.66 -2.21 -0.13
N PHE A 127 -1.35 -0.94 0.11
CA PHE A 127 -1.83 0.17 -0.69
C PHE A 127 -1.46 0.02 -2.17
N HIS A 128 -0.19 -0.23 -2.49
CA HIS A 128 0.22 -0.44 -3.87
C HIS A 128 -0.42 -1.69 -4.49
N LEU A 129 -0.48 -2.79 -3.75
CA LEU A 129 -1.11 -4.01 -4.25
C LEU A 129 -2.59 -3.78 -4.59
N ARG A 130 -3.36 -3.17 -3.66
CA ARG A 130 -4.76 -2.78 -3.90
C ARG A 130 -4.90 -1.90 -5.13
N TRP A 131 -4.09 -0.85 -5.22
CA TRP A 131 -4.14 0.07 -6.35
C TRP A 131 -3.87 -0.64 -7.68
N SER A 132 -2.86 -1.49 -7.71
CA SER A 132 -2.54 -2.27 -8.91
C SER A 132 -3.69 -3.21 -9.31
N LEU A 133 -4.37 -3.83 -8.34
CA LEU A 133 -5.52 -4.69 -8.57
C LEU A 133 -6.71 -3.89 -9.10
N LEU A 134 -6.98 -2.70 -8.56
CA LEU A 134 -8.02 -1.79 -9.05
C LEU A 134 -7.79 -1.45 -10.54
N LEU A 135 -6.57 -1.06 -10.92
CA LEU A 135 -6.21 -0.77 -12.31
C LEU A 135 -6.38 -1.98 -13.22
N LEU A 136 -5.94 -3.17 -12.76
CA LEU A 136 -6.11 -4.43 -13.50
C LEU A 136 -7.59 -4.77 -13.70
N ILE A 137 -8.42 -4.61 -12.67
CA ILE A 137 -9.85 -4.91 -12.74
C ILE A 137 -10.55 -3.96 -13.71
N LYS A 138 -10.26 -2.66 -13.61
CA LYS A 138 -10.79 -1.63 -14.50
C LYS A 138 -10.40 -1.88 -15.97
N SER A 139 -9.14 -2.27 -16.21
CA SER A 139 -8.61 -2.50 -17.57
C SER A 139 -9.14 -3.78 -18.22
N CYS A 140 -9.68 -4.73 -17.44
CA CYS A 140 -10.07 -6.05 -17.91
C CYS A 140 -11.46 -6.49 -17.38
N PRO A 141 -12.55 -5.73 -17.65
CA PRO A 141 -13.86 -6.01 -17.06
C PRO A 141 -14.44 -7.37 -17.47
N GLY A 142 -14.16 -7.83 -18.69
CA GLY A 142 -14.70 -9.10 -19.23
C GLY A 142 -14.01 -10.37 -18.70
N VAL A 143 -12.73 -10.27 -18.30
CA VAL A 143 -11.95 -11.44 -17.84
C VAL A 143 -12.32 -11.84 -16.41
N LEU A 144 -12.89 -10.91 -15.64
CA LEU A 144 -13.03 -11.03 -14.19
C LEU A 144 -14.47 -11.33 -13.73
N ASN A 145 -15.45 -11.16 -14.60
CA ASN A 145 -16.85 -11.52 -14.34
C ASN A 145 -17.17 -12.96 -14.79
N GLY A 146 -16.25 -13.62 -15.51
CA GLY A 146 -16.48 -14.90 -16.20
C GLY A 146 -16.58 -16.15 -15.31
N SER A 147 -16.47 -16.04 -13.98
CA SER A 147 -16.54 -17.20 -13.09
C SER A 147 -17.52 -17.08 -11.92
N ASP A 148 -18.33 -16.00 -11.85
CA ASP A 148 -19.34 -15.86 -10.78
C ASP A 148 -20.38 -17.00 -10.79
N ALA A 149 -20.48 -17.77 -11.89
CA ALA A 149 -21.36 -18.93 -11.99
C ALA A 149 -20.74 -20.28 -11.57
N ALA A 150 -19.40 -20.39 -11.46
CA ALA A 150 -18.73 -21.69 -11.22
C ALA A 150 -18.03 -21.78 -9.87
N PHE A 151 -17.59 -20.64 -9.32
CA PHE A 151 -17.32 -20.53 -7.90
C PHE A 151 -18.52 -19.82 -7.31
N VAL A 152 -19.62 -20.57 -7.16
CA VAL A 152 -20.50 -20.32 -6.02
C VAL A 152 -19.55 -20.38 -4.85
N GLU A 153 -19.16 -19.20 -4.37
CA GLU A 153 -18.63 -19.02 -3.05
C GLU A 153 -19.66 -19.76 -2.22
N GLU A 154 -19.30 -20.96 -1.79
CA GLU A 154 -19.92 -21.49 -0.61
C GLU A 154 -19.64 -20.38 0.39
N ASP A 155 -20.61 -19.48 0.55
CA ASP A 155 -20.96 -18.83 1.80
C ASP A 155 -21.29 -19.94 2.79
N THR A 156 -20.43 -20.96 2.91
CA THR A 156 -20.33 -21.82 4.06
C THR A 156 -20.20 -20.82 5.19
N PRO A 157 -21.26 -20.66 5.99
CA PRO A 157 -21.27 -19.67 7.04
C PRO A 157 -20.00 -19.89 7.83
N TYR A 158 -19.23 -18.81 7.97
CA TYR A 158 -17.97 -18.77 8.69
C TYR A 158 -18.08 -19.68 9.91
N SER A 159 -17.50 -20.88 9.83
CA SER A 159 -17.63 -21.84 10.91
C SER A 159 -16.49 -21.54 11.89
N PRO A 160 -16.78 -21.00 13.09
CA PRO A 160 -15.75 -20.77 14.09
C PRO A 160 -15.02 -22.07 14.47
N GLU A 161 -15.61 -23.24 14.20
CA GLU A 161 -15.01 -24.57 14.43
C GLU A 161 -13.86 -24.92 13.47
N LEU A 162 -13.77 -24.27 12.30
CA LEU A 162 -12.66 -24.43 11.36
C LEU A 162 -11.52 -23.43 11.58
N MET A 163 -11.64 -22.57 12.59
CA MET A 163 -10.56 -21.67 12.95
C MET A 163 -9.47 -22.47 13.65
N GLY A 164 -8.24 -22.34 13.13
CA GLY A 164 -7.08 -22.73 13.90
C GLY A 164 -7.04 -21.97 15.24
N PRO A 165 -6.16 -22.39 16.17
CA PRO A 165 -6.01 -21.72 17.48
C PRO A 165 -5.79 -20.20 17.37
N ASP A 166 -5.36 -19.70 16.22
CA ASP A 166 -5.08 -18.29 15.95
C ASP A 166 -6.29 -17.50 15.42
N GLY A 167 -7.47 -18.10 15.31
CA GLY A 167 -8.69 -17.38 14.90
C GLY A 167 -8.69 -16.90 13.45
N LEU A 168 -7.85 -17.47 12.59
CA LEU A 168 -7.78 -17.14 11.17
C LEU A 168 -8.19 -18.36 10.34
N SER A 169 -9.25 -18.20 9.53
CA SER A 169 -9.67 -19.22 8.58
C SER A 169 -8.55 -19.49 7.58
N TYR A 170 -8.27 -20.78 7.31
CA TYR A 170 -7.36 -21.21 6.25
C TYR A 170 -7.98 -20.87 4.88
N THR A 171 -7.87 -19.61 4.49
CA THR A 171 -8.18 -19.18 3.13
C THR A 171 -7.22 -19.90 2.20
N SER A 172 -7.76 -20.84 1.43
CA SER A 172 -7.03 -21.55 0.39
C SER A 172 -6.57 -20.53 -0.66
N PRO A 173 -5.29 -20.50 -1.06
CA PRO A 173 -4.81 -19.61 -2.12
C PRO A 173 -5.65 -19.69 -3.39
N TYR A 174 -6.19 -20.87 -3.69
CA TYR A 174 -7.10 -21.13 -4.82
C TYR A 174 -8.34 -20.23 -4.85
N SER A 175 -8.88 -19.88 -3.68
CA SER A 175 -10.08 -19.05 -3.56
C SER A 175 -9.84 -17.57 -3.87
N ILE A 176 -8.58 -17.13 -3.86
CA ILE A 176 -8.18 -15.72 -4.05
C ILE A 176 -7.29 -15.52 -5.28
N ILE A 177 -7.23 -16.49 -6.19
CA ILE A 177 -6.48 -16.41 -7.46
C ILE A 177 -7.04 -15.30 -8.37
N ALA A 178 -8.30 -14.91 -8.24
CA ALA A 178 -8.84 -13.83 -9.04
C ALA A 178 -8.46 -12.45 -8.45
N PRO A 179 -8.02 -11.47 -9.25
CA PRO A 179 -7.69 -10.12 -8.78
C PRO A 179 -8.78 -9.49 -7.89
N LYS A 180 -10.05 -9.63 -8.28
CA LYS A 180 -11.21 -9.12 -7.51
C LYS A 180 -11.36 -9.80 -6.15
N LYS A 181 -11.08 -11.10 -6.06
CA LYS A 181 -11.12 -11.86 -4.80
C LYS A 181 -9.96 -11.49 -3.88
N LEU A 182 -8.75 -11.31 -4.42
CA LEU A 182 -7.64 -10.77 -3.65
C LEU A 182 -7.91 -9.33 -3.17
N LEU A 183 -8.47 -8.47 -4.02
CA LEU A 183 -8.86 -7.11 -3.61
C LEU A 183 -9.90 -7.14 -2.48
N SER A 184 -10.94 -7.95 -2.60
CA SER A 184 -11.94 -8.13 -1.54
C SER A 184 -11.31 -8.69 -0.26
N PHE A 185 -10.36 -9.62 -0.36
CA PHE A 185 -9.60 -10.12 0.79
C PHE A 185 -8.83 -9.00 1.48
N LEU A 186 -8.11 -8.18 0.72
CA LEU A 186 -7.35 -7.05 1.24
C LEU A 186 -8.27 -6.01 1.88
N ASN A 187 -9.49 -5.84 1.38
CA ASN A 187 -10.43 -4.87 1.92
C ASN A 187 -11.22 -5.39 3.13
N SER A 188 -11.14 -6.68 3.47
CA SER A 188 -11.92 -7.25 4.56
C SER A 188 -11.28 -6.97 5.93
N TRP A 189 -12.04 -6.42 6.89
CA TRP A 189 -11.55 -6.26 8.27
C TRP A 189 -11.26 -7.59 8.96
N GLN A 190 -11.98 -8.65 8.58
CA GLN A 190 -11.82 -9.99 9.14
C GLN A 190 -10.51 -10.65 8.71
N ARG A 191 -10.06 -10.32 7.50
CA ARG A 191 -8.94 -11.02 6.86
C ARG A 191 -7.67 -10.18 6.80
N ASN A 192 -7.79 -8.85 6.79
CA ASN A 192 -6.65 -7.96 6.73
C ASN A 192 -6.32 -7.38 8.12
N GLY A 193 -5.40 -8.06 8.80
CA GLY A 193 -4.86 -7.59 10.07
C GLY A 193 -3.94 -6.36 9.99
N ILE A 194 -3.55 -5.88 8.82
CA ILE A 194 -2.64 -4.72 8.71
C ILE A 194 -3.39 -3.40 8.90
N ASP A 195 -4.54 -3.31 8.24
CA ASP A 195 -5.36 -2.09 8.21
C ASP A 195 -6.45 -2.09 9.29
N GLY A 196 -6.73 -3.24 9.90
CA GLY A 196 -7.64 -3.34 11.04
C GLY A 196 -7.20 -2.48 12.21
N ILE A 197 -7.92 -1.37 12.43
CA ILE A 197 -7.72 -0.43 13.56
C ILE A 197 -8.29 -1.00 14.86
N TYR A 198 -9.26 -1.91 14.76
CA TYR A 198 -10.05 -2.37 15.89
C TYR A 198 -9.40 -3.54 16.63
N ASP A 199 -9.55 -3.52 17.96
CA ASP A 199 -9.20 -4.61 18.85
C ASP A 199 -10.07 -5.83 18.51
N PRO A 200 -9.46 -7.02 18.26
CA PRO A 200 -10.19 -8.27 18.07
C PRO A 200 -11.31 -8.52 19.07
N GLU A 201 -11.18 -8.02 20.30
CA GLU A 201 -12.19 -8.18 21.36
C GLU A 201 -13.52 -7.45 21.05
N THR A 202 -13.49 -6.38 20.25
CA THR A 202 -14.69 -5.61 19.88
C THR A 202 -15.53 -6.27 18.77
N LEU A 203 -15.03 -7.36 18.17
CA LEU A 203 -15.61 -7.99 16.98
C LEU A 203 -16.62 -9.11 17.30
N GLN A 204 -17.06 -9.23 18.55
CA GLN A 204 -17.98 -10.30 18.97
C GLN A 204 -19.43 -10.11 18.49
N ASP A 205 -19.80 -8.95 17.98
CA ASP A 205 -21.12 -8.72 17.37
C ASP A 205 -21.11 -9.30 15.93
N GLY A 206 -21.33 -10.62 15.83
CA GLY A 206 -21.18 -11.46 14.63
C GLY A 206 -22.06 -11.15 13.42
N ASN A 207 -22.47 -9.91 13.19
CA ASN A 207 -23.35 -9.50 12.08
C ASN A 207 -22.66 -8.69 10.98
N GLU A 208 -21.38 -8.32 11.11
CA GLU A 208 -20.67 -7.43 10.16
C GLU A 208 -19.73 -8.15 9.18
N SER A 209 -20.12 -9.33 8.68
CA SER A 209 -19.23 -10.19 7.87
C SER A 209 -18.74 -9.61 6.54
N THR A 210 -19.32 -8.51 6.04
CA THR A 210 -18.99 -7.90 4.75
C THR A 210 -18.32 -6.52 4.84
N GLY A 211 -17.96 -6.10 6.05
CA GLY A 211 -17.38 -4.77 6.27
C GLY A 211 -16.00 -4.59 5.62
N SER A 212 -15.74 -3.38 5.17
CA SER A 212 -14.43 -2.94 4.67
C SER A 212 -13.53 -2.45 5.82
N CYS A 213 -12.24 -2.76 5.76
CA CYS A 213 -11.21 -2.19 6.63
C CYS A 213 -10.71 -0.82 6.14
N LEU A 214 -11.16 -0.36 4.98
CA LEU A 214 -10.78 0.93 4.42
C LEU A 214 -11.51 2.06 5.15
N VAL A 215 -10.85 3.21 5.27
CA VAL A 215 -11.49 4.44 5.76
C VAL A 215 -12.54 4.88 4.72
N PRO A 216 -13.84 4.88 5.07
CA PRO A 216 -14.89 5.18 4.11
C PRO A 216 -14.86 6.66 3.73
N LEU A 217 -15.10 6.99 2.46
CA LEU A 217 -15.25 8.38 2.02
C LEU A 217 -16.63 8.94 2.39
N HIS A 218 -17.69 8.18 2.11
CA HIS A 218 -19.08 8.47 2.48
C HIS A 218 -19.55 7.57 3.62
N ASP A 219 -20.61 7.98 4.33
CA ASP A 219 -21.26 7.13 5.34
C ASP A 219 -22.20 6.06 4.74
N ALA A 220 -22.14 5.85 3.42
CA ALA A 220 -23.01 4.95 2.69
C ALA A 220 -22.42 3.53 2.58
N ALA A 221 -23.30 2.55 2.32
CA ALA A 221 -22.92 1.14 2.15
C ALA A 221 -21.85 0.93 1.07
N CYS A 222 -21.83 1.75 0.01
CA CYS A 222 -20.84 1.64 -1.08
C CYS A 222 -19.38 1.85 -0.63
N CYS A 223 -19.14 2.66 0.41
CA CYS A 223 -17.80 2.84 0.99
C CYS A 223 -17.51 1.88 2.15
N ARG A 224 -18.55 1.26 2.73
CA ARG A 224 -18.42 0.35 3.87
C ARG A 224 -18.37 -1.12 3.47
N SER A 225 -18.76 -1.49 2.26
CA SER A 225 -18.63 -2.86 1.75
C SER A 225 -17.21 -3.10 1.19
N GLN A 226 -16.67 -4.28 1.45
CA GLN A 226 -15.34 -4.70 0.98
C GLN A 226 -15.25 -4.83 -0.56
N ASP A 227 -16.39 -5.02 -1.20
CA ASP A 227 -16.61 -5.26 -2.64
C ASP A 227 -17.41 -4.14 -3.32
N GLY A 228 -17.37 -2.94 -2.74
CA GLY A 228 -18.03 -1.75 -3.28
C GLY A 228 -17.57 -1.40 -4.70
N ALA A 229 -18.25 -0.43 -5.32
CA ALA A 229 -17.89 0.05 -6.64
C ALA A 229 -16.43 0.55 -6.67
N LEU A 230 -15.72 0.29 -7.77
CA LEU A 230 -14.26 0.42 -7.84
C LEU A 230 -13.78 1.83 -7.52
N GLU A 231 -14.55 2.84 -7.93
CA GLU A 231 -14.27 4.24 -7.66
C GLU A 231 -14.36 4.61 -6.18
N HIS A 232 -15.28 4.00 -5.45
CA HIS A 232 -15.37 4.14 -4.00
C HIS A 232 -14.20 3.42 -3.32
N VAL A 233 -13.87 2.20 -3.75
CA VAL A 233 -12.73 1.44 -3.21
C VAL A 233 -11.41 2.16 -3.48
N ALA A 234 -11.24 2.79 -4.64
CA ALA A 234 -10.09 3.60 -4.99
C ALA A 234 -9.92 4.80 -4.05
N ALA A 235 -10.97 5.61 -3.89
CA ALA A 235 -10.96 6.75 -2.98
C ALA A 235 -10.72 6.33 -1.52
N CYS A 236 -11.37 5.27 -1.05
CA CYS A 236 -11.19 4.75 0.29
C CYS A 236 -9.78 4.19 0.50
N THR A 237 -9.17 3.56 -0.52
CA THR A 237 -7.77 3.08 -0.48
C THR A 237 -6.80 4.23 -0.30
N ILE A 238 -6.98 5.33 -1.04
CA ILE A 238 -6.18 6.55 -0.91
C ILE A 238 -6.37 7.18 0.48
N LEU A 239 -7.63 7.38 0.91
CA LEU A 239 -7.93 7.96 2.21
C LEU A 239 -7.33 7.12 3.36
N THR A 240 -7.34 5.80 3.22
CA THR A 240 -6.77 4.86 4.20
C THR A 240 -5.27 5.07 4.37
N ILE A 241 -4.50 5.09 3.28
CA ILE A 241 -3.05 5.31 3.40
C ILE A 241 -2.75 6.71 3.93
N VAL A 242 -3.49 7.75 3.52
CA VAL A 242 -3.35 9.11 4.06
C VAL A 242 -3.59 9.10 5.57
N ALA A 243 -4.65 8.45 6.04
CA ALA A 243 -4.96 8.32 7.46
C ALA A 243 -3.83 7.63 8.23
N HIS A 244 -3.25 6.56 7.67
CA HIS A 244 -2.15 5.85 8.31
C HIS A 244 -0.88 6.69 8.40
N VAL A 245 -0.51 7.41 7.34
CA VAL A 245 0.68 8.27 7.40
C VAL A 245 0.45 9.44 8.36
N LEU A 246 -0.74 10.04 8.39
CA LEU A 246 -1.06 11.13 9.33
C LEU A 246 -1.00 10.70 10.80
N ARG A 247 -1.38 9.45 11.10
CA ARG A 247 -1.37 8.88 12.45
C ARG A 247 0.00 8.42 12.93
N ALA A 248 0.95 8.20 12.02
CA ALA A 248 2.29 7.76 12.40
C ALA A 248 3.00 8.81 13.29
N SER A 249 4.03 8.42 14.03
CA SER A 249 4.91 9.37 14.71
C SER A 249 5.71 10.22 13.70
N GLU A 250 6.08 11.45 14.07
CA GLU A 250 6.80 12.36 13.17
C GLU A 250 8.14 11.80 12.67
N SER A 251 8.87 11.04 13.51
CA SER A 251 10.09 10.35 13.09
C SER A 251 9.81 9.33 11.99
N ASN A 252 8.78 8.51 12.17
CA ASN A 252 8.40 7.49 11.20
C ASN A 252 7.83 8.10 9.92
N LYS A 253 7.07 9.21 9.99
CA LYS A 253 6.60 9.94 8.80
C LYS A 253 7.75 10.43 7.94
N HIS A 254 8.75 11.05 8.55
CA HIS A 254 9.86 11.64 7.81
C HIS A 254 10.67 10.58 7.06
N GLU A 255 11.09 9.52 7.77
CA GLU A 255 11.81 8.39 7.18
C GLU A 255 10.97 7.68 6.11
N PHE A 256 9.69 7.44 6.41
CA PHE A 256 8.78 6.79 5.48
C PHE A 256 8.63 7.57 4.18
N LEU A 257 8.40 8.89 4.24
CA LEU A 257 8.19 9.70 3.03
C LEU A 257 9.48 9.93 2.23
N GLN A 258 10.60 10.18 2.91
CA GLN A 258 11.85 10.52 2.25
C GLN A 258 12.45 9.32 1.54
N ASP A 259 12.56 8.19 2.25
CA ASP A 259 13.33 7.05 1.76
C ASP A 259 12.40 5.98 1.19
N TYR A 260 11.46 5.51 2.01
CA TYR A 260 10.75 4.28 1.71
C TYR A 260 9.68 4.45 0.63
N PHE A 261 8.86 5.49 0.78
CA PHE A 261 7.75 5.79 -0.11
C PHE A 261 8.26 6.05 -1.54
N THR A 262 9.32 6.85 -1.67
CA THR A 262 9.91 7.17 -2.97
C THR A 262 10.60 5.96 -3.60
N GLN A 263 11.37 5.18 -2.82
CA GLN A 263 12.11 4.03 -3.36
C GLN A 263 11.17 2.90 -3.78
N TYR A 264 10.21 2.54 -2.92
CA TYR A 264 9.30 1.43 -3.20
C TYR A 264 8.34 1.75 -4.35
N SER A 265 7.85 2.99 -4.44
CA SER A 265 6.96 3.42 -5.54
C SER A 265 7.60 3.27 -6.92
N ARG A 266 8.94 3.30 -7.02
CA ARG A 266 9.66 3.10 -8.28
C ARG A 266 9.61 1.66 -8.79
N LEU A 267 9.15 0.69 -7.99
CA LEU A 267 9.00 -0.70 -8.44
C LEU A 267 7.71 -0.92 -9.24
N TRP A 268 6.75 0.00 -9.13
CA TRP A 268 5.44 -0.13 -9.73
C TRP A 268 5.40 0.54 -11.11
N ASP A 269 4.57 -0.02 -12.00
CA ASP A 269 4.33 0.54 -13.33
C ASP A 269 3.37 1.72 -13.31
N HIS A 270 2.51 1.77 -12.30
CA HIS A 270 1.61 2.89 -12.08
C HIS A 270 2.32 4.02 -11.34
N HIS A 271 1.91 5.25 -11.63
CA HIS A 271 2.28 6.40 -10.80
C HIS A 271 1.63 6.31 -9.42
N LEU A 272 2.06 7.18 -8.51
CA LEU A 272 1.36 7.34 -7.25
C LEU A 272 -0.04 7.90 -7.52
N PRO A 273 -1.11 7.27 -7.01
CA PRO A 273 -2.48 7.67 -7.35
C PRO A 273 -2.98 8.77 -6.43
N PHE A 274 -2.12 9.72 -6.08
CA PHE A 274 -2.46 10.75 -5.13
C PHE A 274 -2.98 12.00 -5.84
N ASP A 275 -2.35 12.35 -6.94
CA ASP A 275 -2.87 13.21 -7.97
C ASP A 275 -3.68 12.40 -8.99
N ASP A 276 -4.81 12.97 -9.41
CA ASP A 276 -5.61 12.53 -10.58
C ASP A 276 -6.23 11.12 -10.51
N TRP A 277 -6.36 10.54 -9.31
CA TRP A 277 -7.05 9.25 -9.13
C TRP A 277 -8.49 9.27 -9.64
N ASP A 278 -9.13 10.44 -9.59
CA ASP A 278 -10.50 10.69 -10.03
C ASP A 278 -10.64 10.78 -11.56
N GLU A 279 -9.53 10.96 -12.30
CA GLU A 279 -9.51 10.77 -13.75
C GLU A 279 -9.62 9.29 -14.11
N GLU A 280 -8.91 8.44 -13.36
CA GLU A 280 -8.94 6.99 -13.53
C GLU A 280 -10.18 6.37 -12.90
N PHE A 281 -10.76 6.93 -11.85
CA PHE A 281 -11.90 6.34 -11.15
C PHE A 281 -12.99 7.39 -10.93
N VAL A 282 -13.62 7.79 -12.05
CA VAL A 282 -14.67 8.81 -12.07
C VAL A 282 -15.90 8.35 -11.28
N MET A 283 -16.20 9.06 -10.19
CA MET A 283 -17.45 8.89 -9.44
C MET A 283 -18.63 9.54 -10.16
N SER A 284 -19.81 8.93 -10.00
CA SER A 284 -21.07 9.51 -10.46
C SER A 284 -21.36 10.83 -9.73
N GLU A 285 -22.12 11.72 -10.37
CA GLU A 285 -22.55 12.96 -9.73
C GLU A 285 -23.45 12.68 -8.51
N GLU A 286 -24.28 11.63 -8.57
CA GLU A 286 -25.09 11.19 -7.44
C GLU A 286 -24.25 10.78 -6.23
N ASP A 287 -23.14 10.05 -6.46
CA ASP A 287 -22.24 9.64 -5.38
C ASP A 287 -21.44 10.82 -4.83
N ARG A 288 -21.04 11.77 -5.67
CA ARG A 288 -20.37 13.01 -5.24
C ARG A 288 -21.25 13.86 -4.32
N CYS A 289 -22.56 13.77 -4.43
CA CYS A 289 -23.51 14.46 -3.56
C CYS A 289 -23.78 13.75 -2.21
N ARG A 290 -23.10 12.64 -1.90
CA ARG A 290 -23.30 11.94 -0.62
C ARG A 290 -22.56 12.62 0.53
N ALA A 291 -23.13 12.51 1.73
CA ALA A 291 -22.50 13.01 2.94
C ALA A 291 -21.16 12.30 3.23
N PRO A 292 -20.11 13.04 3.66
CA PRO A 292 -18.85 12.45 4.06
C PRO A 292 -19.02 11.55 5.30
N SER A 293 -18.18 10.54 5.41
CA SER A 293 -18.11 9.70 6.59
C SER A 293 -17.60 10.48 7.81
N HIS A 294 -17.95 10.01 9.02
CA HIS A 294 -17.43 10.60 10.24
C HIS A 294 -15.90 10.46 10.35
N GLU A 295 -15.37 9.34 9.86
CA GLU A 295 -13.96 9.00 9.84
C GLU A 295 -13.17 9.97 8.94
N PHE A 296 -13.70 10.30 7.77
CA PHE A 296 -13.10 11.28 6.86
C PHE A 296 -13.12 12.69 7.49
N LEU A 297 -14.25 13.10 8.07
CA LEU A 297 -14.35 14.39 8.77
C LEU A 297 -13.35 14.49 9.94
N ALA A 298 -13.16 13.40 10.69
CA ALA A 298 -12.17 13.36 11.78
C ALA A 298 -10.74 13.56 11.26
N ILE A 299 -10.39 12.98 10.09
CA ILE A 299 -9.10 13.19 9.43
C ILE A 299 -8.92 14.67 9.07
N LEU A 300 -9.90 15.28 8.39
CA LEU A 300 -9.81 16.70 7.99
C LEU A 300 -9.60 17.62 9.19
N ARG A 301 -10.34 17.41 10.29
CA ARG A 301 -10.17 18.18 11.52
C ARG A 301 -8.80 17.95 12.17
N SER A 302 -8.31 16.72 12.17
CA SER A 302 -6.99 16.39 12.75
C SER A 302 -5.84 17.14 12.07
N VAL A 303 -5.97 17.45 10.78
CA VAL A 303 -4.98 18.22 10.01
C VAL A 303 -5.28 19.73 9.94
N GLY A 304 -6.25 20.22 10.71
CA GLY A 304 -6.59 21.64 10.77
C GLY A 304 -7.33 22.18 9.55
N LEU A 305 -8.07 21.32 8.86
CA LEU A 305 -8.93 21.65 7.72
C LEU A 305 -10.40 21.82 8.14
N ASP A 306 -10.64 22.23 9.39
CA ASP A 306 -11.99 22.41 9.95
C ASP A 306 -12.86 23.35 9.12
N LYS A 307 -12.25 24.34 8.46
CA LYS A 307 -12.95 25.31 7.63
C LYS A 307 -13.50 24.73 6.34
N TRP A 308 -13.04 23.55 5.92
CA TRP A 308 -13.62 22.81 4.80
C TRP A 308 -14.93 22.12 5.23
N VAL A 309 -15.10 21.86 6.53
CA VAL A 309 -16.26 21.17 7.08
C VAL A 309 -17.41 22.14 7.27
N GLY A 310 -18.37 22.12 6.35
CA GLY A 310 -19.67 22.79 6.49
C GLY A 310 -20.28 23.23 5.16
N PRO A 311 -21.53 23.74 5.18
CA PRO A 311 -22.30 24.12 3.98
C PRO A 311 -21.67 25.23 3.14
N SER A 312 -20.75 26.00 3.72
CA SER A 312 -20.01 27.07 3.03
C SER A 312 -18.51 26.88 3.14
N GLY A 313 -18.07 25.64 3.32
CA GLY A 313 -16.65 25.28 3.42
C GLY A 313 -15.91 25.64 2.13
N ASP A 314 -14.84 26.40 2.25
CA ASP A 314 -14.00 26.78 1.11
C ASP A 314 -12.77 25.87 1.04
N LEU A 315 -12.79 24.92 0.10
CA LEU A 315 -11.70 23.97 -0.16
C LEU A 315 -10.39 24.63 -0.61
N ARG A 316 -10.43 25.91 -1.00
CA ARG A 316 -9.24 26.68 -1.39
C ARG A 316 -8.47 27.18 -0.18
N GLN A 317 -9.06 27.15 1.01
CA GLN A 317 -8.38 27.65 2.21
C GLN A 317 -7.23 26.71 2.59
N PRO A 318 -6.03 27.26 2.83
CA PRO A 318 -4.91 26.45 3.28
C PRO A 318 -5.13 25.97 4.73
N PRO A 319 -4.43 24.90 5.15
CA PRO A 319 -4.36 24.50 6.55
C PRO A 319 -4.00 25.67 7.47
N SER A 320 -4.58 25.69 8.68
CA SER A 320 -4.29 26.71 9.68
C SER A 320 -2.80 26.71 10.04
N ALA A 321 -2.09 27.84 9.86
CA ALA A 321 -0.63 27.97 10.03
C ALA A 321 -0.07 27.47 11.38
N ASN A 322 -0.90 27.40 12.42
CA ASN A 322 -0.49 27.07 13.79
C ASN A 322 -0.54 25.56 14.11
N MET A 323 -0.85 24.68 13.13
CA MET A 323 -0.94 23.24 13.37
C MET A 323 0.42 22.53 13.20
N PRO A 324 0.86 21.69 14.15
CA PRO A 324 2.11 20.92 14.04
C PRO A 324 2.21 20.08 12.76
N LEU A 325 1.08 19.58 12.26
CA LEU A 325 0.97 18.77 11.04
C LEU A 325 1.20 19.55 9.73
N ASN A 326 1.33 20.88 9.77
CA ASN A 326 1.51 21.68 8.57
C ASN A 326 2.79 21.40 7.80
N CYS A 327 3.86 21.00 8.49
CA CYS A 327 5.11 20.65 7.83
C CYS A 327 4.92 19.42 6.94
N PHE A 328 4.17 18.43 7.45
CA PHE A 328 3.88 17.19 6.74
C PHE A 328 2.93 17.41 5.56
N VAL A 329 1.90 18.20 5.78
CA VAL A 329 0.95 18.55 4.73
C VAL A 329 1.63 19.27 3.57
N LYS A 330 2.73 19.99 3.80
CA LYS A 330 3.50 20.68 2.77
C LYS A 330 4.63 19.85 2.18
N LEU A 331 4.86 18.62 2.65
CA LEU A 331 5.85 17.75 2.04
C LEU A 331 5.41 17.47 0.62
N THR A 332 6.27 17.89 -0.30
CA THR A 332 6.13 17.65 -1.73
C THR A 332 7.05 16.48 -2.07
N PRO A 333 6.57 15.23 -2.02
CA PRO A 333 7.36 14.13 -2.58
C PRO A 333 7.63 14.48 -4.04
N ALA A 334 8.90 14.75 -4.38
CA ALA A 334 9.28 15.04 -5.76
C ALA A 334 9.21 13.73 -6.55
N PHE A 335 8.06 13.44 -7.16
CA PHE A 335 7.87 12.20 -7.91
C PHE A 335 7.86 12.45 -9.40
N ARG A 336 9.07 12.39 -10.00
CA ARG A 336 9.43 12.42 -11.44
C ARG A 336 8.81 13.53 -12.33
N TRP A 337 7.57 13.98 -12.15
CA TRP A 337 6.86 14.90 -13.04
C TRP A 337 5.82 15.79 -12.33
N THR A 338 5.33 15.42 -11.14
CA THR A 338 4.31 16.19 -10.43
C THR A 338 4.69 16.44 -8.98
N THR A 339 4.28 17.60 -8.49
CA THR A 339 4.42 18.02 -7.09
C THR A 339 3.02 18.08 -6.51
N PHE A 340 2.62 17.08 -5.74
CA PHE A 340 1.38 17.12 -4.96
C PHE A 340 1.70 17.20 -3.48
N THR A 341 0.73 17.65 -2.72
CA THR A 341 0.75 17.64 -1.26
C THR A 341 -0.38 16.77 -0.72
N PHE A 342 -0.26 16.26 0.52
CA PHE A 342 -1.38 15.55 1.16
C PHE A 342 -2.63 16.42 1.29
N THR A 343 -2.49 17.75 1.35
CA THR A 343 -3.64 18.66 1.27
C THR A 343 -4.30 18.64 -0.10
N ASP A 344 -3.55 18.50 -1.19
CA ASP A 344 -4.15 18.38 -2.53
C ASP A 344 -4.94 17.09 -2.64
N VAL A 345 -4.40 15.96 -2.16
CA VAL A 345 -5.11 14.68 -2.11
C VAL A 345 -6.40 14.79 -1.31
N LEU A 346 -6.34 15.36 -0.10
CA LEU A 346 -7.53 15.56 0.75
C LEU A 346 -8.54 16.52 0.11
N ARG A 347 -8.06 17.51 -0.66
CA ARG A 347 -8.94 18.44 -1.39
C ARG A 347 -9.70 17.72 -2.49
N THR A 348 -9.01 16.88 -3.27
CA THR A 348 -9.64 16.07 -4.31
C THR A 348 -10.65 15.10 -3.71
N LEU A 349 -10.35 14.45 -2.57
CA LEU A 349 -11.33 13.62 -1.87
C LEU A 349 -12.52 14.45 -1.36
N ALA A 350 -12.28 15.64 -0.81
CA ALA A 350 -13.34 16.53 -0.31
C ALA A 350 -14.21 17.12 -1.42
N SER A 351 -13.74 17.20 -2.66
CA SER A 351 -14.58 17.59 -3.81
C SER A 351 -15.48 16.47 -4.31
N HIS A 352 -15.34 15.25 -3.77
CA HIS A 352 -16.12 14.06 -4.11
C HIS A 352 -17.16 13.69 -3.03
N VAL A 353 -17.49 14.64 -2.15
CA VAL A 353 -18.51 14.50 -1.10
C VAL A 353 -19.28 15.81 -0.96
N ASP A 354 -20.53 15.74 -0.47
CA ASP A 354 -21.28 16.92 -0.06
C ASP A 354 -20.96 17.29 1.40
N MET A 355 -20.01 18.21 1.57
CA MET A 355 -19.63 18.76 2.88
C MET A 355 -20.76 19.55 3.57
N GLY A 356 -21.81 19.94 2.83
CA GLY A 356 -23.02 20.57 3.36
C GLY A 356 -24.04 19.58 3.93
N ALA A 357 -23.97 18.30 3.57
CA ALA A 357 -24.87 17.26 4.05
C ALA A 357 -24.54 16.77 5.47
N VAL A 358 -23.52 17.34 6.14
CA VAL A 358 -23.14 16.97 7.51
C VAL A 358 -24.23 17.41 8.51
N PRO A 359 -24.83 16.49 9.29
CA PRO A 359 -25.88 16.85 10.23
C PRO A 359 -25.40 17.89 11.26
N THR A 360 -26.05 19.06 11.28
CA THR A 360 -25.71 20.18 12.18
C THR A 360 -25.78 19.80 13.65
N ASN A 361 -26.58 18.79 14.00
CA ASN A 361 -26.80 18.34 15.37
C ASN A 361 -25.56 17.67 15.99
N ASN A 362 -24.61 17.21 15.17
CA ASN A 362 -23.37 16.56 15.66
C ASN A 362 -22.21 17.53 15.89
N LEU A 363 -22.31 18.79 15.42
CA LEU A 363 -21.26 19.79 15.59
C LEU A 363 -21.11 20.26 17.05
N GLY A 364 -22.21 20.29 17.81
CA GLY A 364 -22.21 20.73 19.21
C GLY A 364 -21.58 19.74 20.18
N VAL A 365 -21.66 18.43 19.89
CA VAL A 365 -21.19 17.37 20.81
C VAL A 365 -19.68 17.10 20.64
N LEU A 366 -19.14 17.27 19.43
CA LEU A 366 -17.73 17.01 19.14
C LEU A 366 -16.81 18.20 19.44
N SER A 367 -17.35 19.42 19.52
CA SER A 367 -16.56 20.62 19.81
C SER A 367 -16.16 20.77 21.29
N SER A 368 -16.69 19.92 22.18
CA SER A 368 -16.29 19.83 23.60
C SER A 368 -15.16 18.82 23.80
N GLY A 369 -13.98 19.14 23.28
CA GLY A 369 -12.66 18.93 23.89
C GLY A 369 -12.17 17.55 24.36
N SER A 370 -12.94 16.46 24.27
CA SER A 370 -12.52 15.14 24.82
C SER A 370 -12.77 13.95 23.89
N ALA A 371 -13.56 14.11 22.83
CA ALA A 371 -13.92 13.00 21.94
C ALA A 371 -12.88 12.73 20.84
N VAL A 372 -12.07 13.71 20.44
CA VAL A 372 -11.01 13.50 19.43
C VAL A 372 -9.86 12.69 20.02
N THR A 373 -9.58 12.88 21.30
CA THR A 373 -8.75 11.93 22.05
C THR A 373 -9.54 10.67 22.35
N ALA A 374 -10.79 10.64 22.80
CA ALA A 374 -11.46 9.35 23.09
C ALA A 374 -11.66 8.43 21.86
N ALA A 375 -11.98 8.93 20.66
CA ALA A 375 -11.96 8.11 19.45
C ALA A 375 -10.53 7.71 19.01
N ALA A 376 -9.50 8.42 19.50
CA ALA A 376 -8.08 8.12 19.34
C ALA A 376 -7.41 7.48 20.60
N SER A 377 -8.13 7.26 21.70
CA SER A 377 -7.61 6.95 23.06
C SER A 377 -8.38 5.82 23.72
N THR A 378 -9.63 5.55 23.32
CA THR A 378 -10.28 4.26 23.57
C THR A 378 -9.50 3.12 22.88
N ILE A 379 -8.60 3.47 21.95
CA ILE A 379 -7.70 2.56 21.21
C ILE A 379 -6.31 2.43 21.90
N ASP A 380 -5.94 3.32 22.83
CA ASP A 380 -4.58 3.36 23.44
C ASP A 380 -4.61 3.13 24.97
N ARG A 381 -5.68 2.54 25.49
CA ARG A 381 -5.93 2.39 26.94
C ARG A 381 -5.64 1.01 27.51
N HIS A 382 -4.62 0.30 27.02
CA HIS A 382 -4.02 -0.82 27.76
C HIS A 382 -2.50 -0.82 27.63
N ARG A 383 -1.82 0.02 28.44
CA ARG A 383 -0.41 -0.17 28.78
C ARG A 383 -0.29 -0.94 30.10
N LEU A 384 0.58 -1.95 30.04
CA LEU A 384 1.04 -2.90 31.07
C LEU A 384 1.39 -2.27 32.44
N PRO A 385 1.37 -3.08 33.52
CA PRO A 385 1.75 -2.65 34.86
C PRO A 385 3.21 -2.19 34.90
N THR A 386 3.44 -1.05 35.55
CA THR A 386 4.76 -0.57 35.95
C THR A 386 5.42 -1.56 36.91
N SER A 387 6.30 -2.41 36.40
CA SER A 387 7.34 -3.07 37.18
C SER A 387 8.58 -3.31 36.31
N ALA A 388 9.55 -2.40 36.41
CA ALA A 388 10.99 -2.69 36.31
C ALA A 388 11.77 -1.36 36.41
N SER A 389 11.96 -0.88 37.64
CA SER A 389 13.25 -0.30 38.00
C SER A 389 14.30 -1.41 37.93
N GLU A 390 15.55 -1.06 37.59
CA GLU A 390 16.75 -1.92 37.56
C GLU A 390 17.09 -2.58 36.21
N SER A 391 17.55 -1.78 35.23
CA SER A 391 18.56 -2.24 34.25
C SER A 391 19.35 -1.11 33.57
N SER A 392 19.45 0.07 34.20
CA SER A 392 20.14 1.24 33.62
C SER A 392 21.59 1.43 34.11
N ARG A 393 22.33 0.36 34.44
CA ARG A 393 23.70 0.47 34.99
C ARG A 393 24.79 -0.42 34.36
N VAL A 394 24.55 -1.08 33.23
CA VAL A 394 25.57 -2.01 32.65
C VAL A 394 26.11 -1.59 31.27
N PHE A 395 25.65 -0.50 30.66
CA PHE A 395 26.12 -0.11 29.30
C PHE A 395 27.09 1.07 29.21
N ALA A 396 27.69 1.51 30.32
CA ALA A 396 28.60 2.67 30.31
C ALA A 396 30.11 2.33 30.16
N ASP A 397 30.53 1.05 30.12
CA ASP A 397 31.95 0.68 30.25
C ASP A 397 32.57 -0.09 29.06
N MET A 398 31.95 -0.07 27.86
CA MET A 398 32.54 -0.69 26.65
C MET A 398 33.12 0.25 25.61
N ALA A 399 33.16 1.57 25.87
CA ALA A 399 33.79 2.53 24.97
C ALA A 399 35.25 2.83 25.39
N ARG A 400 36.15 1.84 25.24
CA ARG A 400 37.60 2.12 25.25
C ARG A 400 38.44 1.02 24.58
N GLY A 401 38.91 1.33 23.37
CA GLY A 401 40.13 0.81 22.75
C GLY A 401 39.95 0.16 21.37
N PRO A 402 41.00 0.06 20.53
CA PRO A 402 42.15 0.97 20.36
C PRO A 402 42.22 1.53 18.92
N GLU A 403 42.92 2.65 18.80
CA GLU A 403 43.32 3.28 17.54
C GLU A 403 44.19 2.35 16.69
N GLY A 404 43.97 2.38 15.36
CA GLY A 404 44.95 1.91 14.39
C GLY A 404 44.36 1.13 13.23
N SER A 405 43.92 1.81 12.17
CA SER A 405 44.09 1.28 10.82
C SER A 405 44.06 2.40 9.78
N ARG A 406 44.96 2.26 8.82
CA ARG A 406 45.36 3.23 7.80
C ARG A 406 44.26 3.41 6.77
N PHE A 407 43.96 4.67 6.45
CA PHE A 407 43.25 5.05 5.23
C PHE A 407 44.08 4.60 4.01
N VAL A 408 43.46 3.85 3.12
CA VAL A 408 43.92 3.68 1.74
C VAL A 408 43.18 4.73 0.91
N ASP A 409 43.98 5.58 0.27
CA ASP A 409 43.57 6.63 -0.66
C ASP A 409 42.77 6.04 -1.83
N LEU A 410 41.53 6.51 -2.02
CA LEU A 410 40.63 6.08 -3.09
C LEU A 410 40.47 7.13 -4.21
N ASP A 411 41.37 8.11 -4.27
CA ASP A 411 41.38 9.16 -5.32
C ASP A 411 42.29 8.87 -6.52
N ALA A 412 42.76 7.63 -6.71
CA ALA A 412 43.72 7.27 -7.76
C ALA A 412 43.16 6.48 -8.97
N LEU A 413 41.85 6.55 -9.26
CA LEU A 413 41.25 5.84 -10.41
C LEU A 413 40.23 6.69 -11.21
N ALA A 414 40.47 7.99 -11.32
CA ALA A 414 39.85 8.83 -12.35
C ALA A 414 40.85 9.05 -13.50
N GLY A 415 40.89 8.10 -14.44
CA GLY A 415 41.80 8.14 -15.58
C GLY A 415 41.18 7.58 -16.87
N ALA A 416 40.83 8.49 -17.78
CA ALA A 416 40.70 8.32 -19.23
C ALA A 416 39.47 7.59 -19.80
N THR A 417 38.36 8.33 -19.96
CA THR A 417 37.41 8.12 -21.08
C THR A 417 37.69 9.15 -22.18
N LYS A 418 38.27 8.69 -23.29
CA LYS A 418 38.40 9.46 -24.54
C LYS A 418 37.02 9.71 -25.15
N GLN A 419 36.70 10.97 -25.42
CA GLN A 419 35.60 11.37 -26.31
C GLN A 419 35.82 10.81 -27.72
N PRO A 420 34.81 10.22 -28.38
CA PRO A 420 34.84 10.07 -29.82
C PRO A 420 34.49 11.40 -30.50
N SER A 421 35.40 11.82 -31.35
CA SER A 421 35.31 12.90 -32.33
C SER A 421 34.01 12.83 -33.14
N SER A 422 33.30 13.95 -33.17
CA SER A 422 32.22 14.27 -34.12
C SER A 422 32.71 14.16 -35.56
N ALA A 423 32.20 13.18 -36.30
CA ALA A 423 32.29 13.13 -37.75
C ALA A 423 30.97 13.64 -38.34
N GLU A 424 31.07 14.71 -39.11
CA GLU A 424 29.99 15.31 -39.89
C GLU A 424 29.43 14.29 -40.90
N ILE A 425 28.11 14.09 -40.87
CA ILE A 425 27.38 13.37 -41.92
C ILE A 425 26.75 14.43 -42.83
N PRO A 426 27.07 14.48 -44.13
CA PRO A 426 26.48 15.45 -45.03
C PRO A 426 25.02 15.09 -45.33
N PHE A 427 24.15 16.06 -45.06
CA PHE A 427 22.73 16.04 -45.44
C PHE A 427 22.64 16.10 -46.97
N ARG A 428 22.13 15.03 -47.60
CA ARG A 428 21.86 15.00 -49.04
C ARG A 428 20.36 15.13 -49.25
N GLU A 429 19.92 16.33 -49.62
CA GLU A 429 18.58 16.59 -50.12
C GLU A 429 18.37 15.81 -51.43
N SER A 430 17.38 14.93 -51.46
CA SER A 430 16.78 14.46 -52.71
C SER A 430 15.34 14.96 -52.79
N VAL A 431 15.17 16.08 -53.47
CA VAL A 431 13.91 16.55 -54.03
C VAL A 431 13.46 15.53 -55.08
N GLY A 432 12.24 15.01 -54.93
CA GLY A 432 11.61 14.11 -55.89
C GLY A 432 10.10 14.30 -55.89
N ALA A 433 9.64 15.32 -56.61
CA ALA A 433 8.24 15.49 -57.00
C ALA A 433 7.91 14.58 -58.21
N SER A 434 6.78 13.87 -58.18
CA SER A 434 5.98 13.52 -59.39
C SER A 434 4.69 12.82 -58.97
N THR A 435 3.54 13.52 -58.96
CA THR A 435 2.45 13.53 -59.96
C THR A 435 1.55 12.28 -60.03
N ALA A 436 0.28 12.54 -59.73
CA ALA A 436 -0.98 12.07 -60.35
C ALA A 436 -1.08 10.65 -60.95
N ARG A 437 -2.03 9.86 -60.41
CA ARG A 437 -3.31 9.54 -61.08
C ARG A 437 -4.34 9.07 -60.09
#